data_AF-A0A821KB04-F1
#
_entry.id   AF-A0A821KB04-F1
#
_cell.length_a   1.000
_cell.length_b   1.000
_cell.length_c   1.000
_cell.angle_alpha   90.00
_cell.angle_beta   90.00
_cell.angle_gamma   90.00
#
_symmetry.space_group_name_H-M   'P 1'
#
loop_
_entity.id
_entity.type
_entity.pdbx_description
1 polymer ?
#
loop_
_entity_poly.entity_id
_entity_poly.type
_entity_poly.pdbx_seq_one_letter_code
_entity_poly.pdbx_strand_id
1 'polypeptide(L)'
;MGGRNTYEYIRLNLPGAVPSITSVDGSITKAGGKIVEGEFRYDALSDLQISNNYQLAICSEDCTGVIQKVVYDASTSTVIEFSTPLDHGVPVPQFFQADSYDELKKCFENEEKSNLLNVHMLERLTISKSSSTSFFLGAYGITSKFNSIDVLRRWLWVFERSRISNIRILTFSTDCDPKYLRAMRLISGFFAKLPNIPISERNDVLEVKLPKNWSSWFFM
;
A
#
# COMPACT_ATOMS: atom_id res chain seq x y z
N MET A 1 23.47 2.47 -9.08
CA MET A 1 23.69 2.24 -10.53
C MET A 1 24.73 1.14 -10.71
N GLY A 2 24.46 0.16 -11.59
CA GLY A 2 25.23 -1.07 -11.82
C GLY A 2 24.32 -2.29 -12.06
N GLY A 3 23.25 -2.44 -11.26
CA GLY A 3 22.27 -3.51 -11.45
C GLY A 3 22.88 -4.92 -11.46
N ARG A 4 22.06 -5.92 -11.82
CA ARG A 4 22.49 -7.33 -11.83
C ARG A 4 23.62 -7.60 -12.82
N ASN A 5 23.58 -6.96 -13.99
CA ASN A 5 24.56 -7.22 -15.05
C ASN A 5 25.97 -6.76 -14.66
N THR A 6 26.12 -5.59 -14.02
CA THR A 6 27.42 -5.17 -13.51
C THR A 6 27.89 -6.04 -12.34
N TYR A 7 26.96 -6.47 -11.47
CA TYR A 7 27.30 -7.40 -10.38
C TYR A 7 27.89 -8.71 -10.91
N GLU A 8 27.22 -9.33 -11.90
CA GLU A 8 27.70 -10.55 -12.55
C GLU A 8 28.99 -10.32 -13.32
N TYR A 9 29.13 -9.20 -14.03
CA TYR A 9 30.37 -8.84 -14.71
C TYR A 9 31.53 -8.78 -13.71
N ILE A 10 31.37 -8.11 -12.56
CA ILE A 10 32.40 -8.06 -11.51
C ILE A 10 32.68 -9.46 -10.97
N ARG A 11 31.65 -10.26 -10.67
CA ARG A 11 31.79 -11.62 -10.14
C ARG A 11 32.62 -12.52 -11.07
N LEU A 12 32.39 -12.42 -12.37
CA LEU A 12 33.07 -13.23 -13.39
C LEU A 12 34.51 -12.76 -13.64
N ASN A 13 34.76 -11.44 -13.60
CA ASN A 13 36.09 -10.89 -13.86
C ASN A 13 36.99 -10.82 -12.62
N LEU A 14 36.42 -10.86 -11.41
CA LEU A 14 37.13 -10.91 -10.13
C LEU A 14 36.61 -12.09 -9.28
N PRO A 15 37.01 -13.33 -9.60
CA PRO A 15 36.57 -14.51 -8.86
C PRO A 15 36.84 -14.40 -7.35
N GLY A 16 35.80 -14.56 -6.54
CA GLY A 16 35.88 -14.49 -5.08
C GLY A 16 35.75 -13.08 -4.48
N ALA A 17 35.70 -12.02 -5.30
CA ALA A 17 35.52 -10.65 -4.79
C ALA A 17 34.09 -10.38 -4.29
N VAL A 18 33.09 -11.04 -4.89
CA VAL A 18 31.68 -10.93 -4.49
C VAL A 18 31.00 -12.31 -4.47
N PRO A 19 29.98 -12.52 -3.62
CA PRO A 19 29.24 -13.78 -3.56
C PRO A 19 28.54 -14.17 -4.87
N SER A 20 28.11 -15.43 -4.97
CA SER A 20 27.21 -15.85 -6.04
C SER A 20 25.82 -15.25 -5.88
N ILE A 21 25.07 -15.06 -6.98
CA ILE A 21 23.65 -14.65 -6.89
C ILE A 21 22.86 -15.59 -5.97
N THR A 22 23.06 -16.90 -6.08
CA THR A 22 22.39 -17.88 -5.22
C THR A 22 22.68 -17.65 -3.74
N SER A 23 23.92 -17.28 -3.41
CA SER A 23 24.31 -16.92 -2.04
C SER A 23 23.68 -15.61 -1.58
N VAL A 24 23.58 -14.62 -2.46
CA VAL A 24 22.90 -13.35 -2.18
C VAL A 24 21.41 -13.58 -1.94
N ASP A 25 20.73 -14.29 -2.84
CA ASP A 25 19.31 -14.62 -2.72
C ASP A 25 19.04 -15.39 -1.42
N GLY A 26 19.86 -16.40 -1.13
CA GLY A 26 19.76 -17.16 0.13
C GLY A 26 19.93 -16.28 1.38
N SER A 27 20.84 -15.30 1.35
CA SER A 27 21.00 -14.32 2.43
C SER A 27 19.81 -13.37 2.56
N ILE A 28 19.25 -12.91 1.43
CA ILE A 28 18.05 -12.05 1.42
C ILE A 28 16.86 -12.81 2.02
N THR A 29 16.64 -14.06 1.63
CA THR A 29 15.57 -14.90 2.18
C THR A 29 15.77 -15.11 3.68
N LYS A 30 16.99 -15.43 4.13
CA LYS A 30 17.31 -15.62 5.56
C LYS A 30 17.12 -14.35 6.39
N ALA A 31 17.36 -13.19 5.81
CA ALA A 31 17.17 -11.90 6.48
C ALA A 31 15.69 -11.50 6.62
N GLY A 32 14.73 -12.36 6.25
CA GLY A 32 13.31 -12.04 6.27
C GLY A 32 12.90 -11.06 5.16
N GLY A 33 13.67 -11.01 4.06
CA GLY A 33 13.40 -10.10 2.94
C GLY A 33 12.20 -10.49 2.08
N LYS A 34 11.53 -11.60 2.38
CA LYS A 34 10.34 -12.02 1.63
C LYS A 34 9.13 -11.22 2.09
N ILE A 35 8.62 -10.38 1.20
CA ILE A 35 7.36 -9.66 1.38
C ILE A 35 6.24 -10.59 0.89
N VAL A 36 5.20 -10.75 1.71
CA VAL A 36 4.03 -11.57 1.40
C VAL A 36 2.88 -10.66 0.95
N GLU A 37 2.17 -11.06 -0.10
CA GLU A 37 1.01 -10.32 -0.59
C GLU A 37 -0.07 -10.24 0.51
N GLY A 38 -0.61 -9.04 0.71
CA GLY A 38 -1.68 -8.78 1.67
C GLY A 38 -1.26 -8.77 3.13
N GLU A 39 -0.01 -9.11 3.45
CA GLU A 39 0.50 -9.03 4.81
C GLU A 39 0.99 -7.61 5.13
N PHE A 40 0.43 -7.03 6.20
CA PHE A 40 0.85 -5.74 6.73
C PHE A 40 1.89 -5.97 7.84
N ARG A 41 3.09 -5.40 7.66
CA ARG A 41 4.30 -5.69 8.44
C ARG A 41 4.37 -4.90 9.75
N TYR A 42 3.36 -5.06 10.61
CA TYR A 42 3.28 -4.33 11.88
C TYR A 42 4.37 -4.74 12.89
N ASP A 43 4.82 -5.99 12.88
CA ASP A 43 5.91 -6.43 13.76
C ASP A 43 7.22 -5.73 13.40
N ALA A 44 7.58 -5.73 12.11
CA ALA A 44 8.75 -5.00 11.62
C ALA A 44 8.62 -3.48 11.80
N LEU A 45 7.39 -2.96 11.76
CA LEU A 45 7.11 -1.56 12.07
C LEU A 45 7.37 -1.26 13.56
N SER A 46 7.02 -2.16 14.46
CA SER A 46 7.30 -2.04 15.90
C SER A 46 8.80 -2.11 16.18
N ASP A 47 9.54 -3.00 15.53
CA ASP A 47 11.01 -3.07 15.64
C ASP A 47 11.66 -1.76 15.14
N LEU A 48 11.13 -1.19 14.05
CA LEU A 48 11.60 0.09 13.52
C LEU A 48 11.30 1.25 14.49
N GLN A 49 10.13 1.22 15.13
CA GLN A 49 9.72 2.17 16.17
C GLN A 49 10.72 2.16 17.32
N ILE A 50 11.03 0.97 17.87
CA ILE A 50 11.93 0.78 19.01
C ILE A 50 13.35 1.24 18.65
N SER A 51 13.86 0.81 17.49
CA SER A 51 15.24 1.11 17.07
C SER A 51 15.49 2.59 16.78
N ASN A 52 14.47 3.33 16.34
CA ASN A 52 14.61 4.74 15.95
C ASN A 52 13.94 5.72 16.91
N ASN A 53 13.21 5.22 17.91
CA ASN A 53 12.48 6.00 18.90
C ASN A 53 11.62 7.12 18.28
N TYR A 54 10.81 6.78 17.28
CA TYR A 54 9.82 7.70 16.69
C TYR A 54 8.41 7.23 17.03
N GLN A 55 7.43 8.13 16.98
CA GLN A 55 6.03 7.81 17.30
C GLN A 55 5.03 8.46 16.33
N LEU A 56 5.50 9.28 15.39
CA LEU A 56 4.66 10.02 14.46
C LEU A 56 4.97 9.61 13.03
N ALA A 57 3.92 9.35 12.25
CA ALA A 57 4.06 8.98 10.85
C ALA A 57 2.93 9.55 9.98
N ILE A 58 3.18 9.62 8.68
CA ILE A 58 2.20 9.83 7.62
C ILE A 58 2.03 8.50 6.90
N CYS A 59 0.80 8.13 6.55
CA CYS A 59 0.55 6.95 5.73
C CYS A 59 0.18 7.40 4.31
N SER A 60 0.91 6.91 3.33
CA SER A 60 0.59 7.09 1.92
C SER A 60 0.02 5.80 1.36
N GLU A 61 -1.08 5.92 0.61
CA GLU A 61 -1.71 4.84 -0.13
C GLU A 61 -1.75 5.22 -1.61
N ASP A 62 -1.38 4.27 -2.48
CA ASP A 62 -1.51 4.45 -3.92
C ASP A 62 -1.80 3.12 -4.63
N CYS A 63 -2.41 3.18 -5.80
CA CYS A 63 -2.70 2.05 -6.67
C CYS A 63 -1.97 2.20 -8.00
N THR A 64 -1.18 1.20 -8.38
CA THR A 64 -0.51 1.17 -9.69
C THR A 64 -0.98 -0.01 -10.54
N GLY A 65 -1.01 0.17 -11.86
CA GLY A 65 -1.37 -0.90 -12.79
C GLY A 65 -0.28 -1.98 -12.86
N VAL A 66 -0.69 -3.25 -12.84
CA VAL A 66 0.23 -4.40 -12.90
C VAL A 66 -0.09 -5.34 -14.05
N ILE A 67 0.94 -6.06 -14.52
CA ILE A 67 0.78 -7.14 -15.49
C ILE A 67 0.22 -8.34 -14.75
N GLN A 68 -0.97 -8.77 -15.14
CA GLN A 68 -1.66 -9.94 -14.58
C GLN A 68 -0.86 -11.23 -14.80
N LYS A 69 -0.07 -11.62 -13.81
CA LYS A 69 0.73 -12.84 -13.86
C LYS A 69 0.49 -13.66 -12.60
N VAL A 70 -0.38 -14.66 -12.72
CA VAL A 70 -0.65 -15.61 -11.64
C VAL A 70 0.61 -16.43 -11.35
N VAL A 71 1.02 -16.46 -10.08
CA VAL A 71 2.18 -17.21 -9.61
C VAL A 71 1.76 -18.12 -8.46
N TYR A 72 2.21 -19.37 -8.52
CA TYR A 72 2.07 -20.30 -7.40
C TYR A 72 3.30 -20.23 -6.50
N ASP A 73 3.08 -19.99 -5.21
CA ASP A 73 4.11 -20.06 -4.19
C ASP A 73 4.06 -21.42 -3.48
N ALA A 74 4.98 -22.29 -3.86
CA ALA A 74 5.08 -23.64 -3.30
C ALA A 74 5.47 -23.66 -1.80
N SER A 75 5.98 -22.56 -1.24
CA SER A 75 6.35 -22.52 0.18
C SER A 75 5.15 -22.33 1.11
N THR A 76 4.08 -21.72 0.59
CA THR A 76 2.84 -21.43 1.33
C THR A 76 1.63 -22.14 0.73
N SER A 77 1.82 -22.93 -0.33
CA SER A 77 0.76 -23.53 -1.15
C SER A 77 -0.29 -22.53 -1.62
N THR A 78 0.11 -21.29 -1.93
CA THR A 78 -0.82 -20.21 -2.26
C THR A 78 -0.66 -19.72 -3.69
N VAL A 79 -1.76 -19.31 -4.29
CA VAL A 79 -1.79 -18.65 -5.59
C VAL A 79 -1.89 -17.13 -5.40
N ILE A 80 -0.96 -16.40 -5.99
CA ILE A 80 -0.79 -14.94 -5.91
C ILE A 80 -1.36 -14.30 -7.18
N GLU A 81 -1.75 -13.02 -7.12
CA GLU A 81 -2.27 -12.19 -8.25
C GLU A 81 -3.75 -12.40 -8.63
N PHE A 82 -4.55 -12.88 -7.68
CA PHE A 82 -6.01 -12.74 -7.71
C PHE A 82 -6.45 -11.59 -6.81
N SER A 83 -7.59 -10.99 -7.12
CA SER A 83 -8.19 -9.94 -6.30
C SER A 83 -8.61 -10.52 -4.96
N THR A 84 -7.80 -10.29 -3.94
CA THR A 84 -8.01 -10.88 -2.62
C THR A 84 -9.26 -10.26 -1.96
N PRO A 85 -10.15 -11.07 -1.36
CA PRO A 85 -11.27 -10.54 -0.58
C PRO A 85 -10.79 -9.64 0.54
N LEU A 86 -11.55 -8.57 0.78
CA LEU A 86 -11.23 -7.61 1.83
C LEU A 86 -12.04 -7.92 3.10
N ASP A 87 -11.34 -8.05 4.23
CA ASP A 87 -11.92 -8.00 5.57
C ASP A 87 -11.50 -6.69 6.23
N HIS A 88 -12.45 -5.93 6.80
CA HIS A 88 -12.20 -4.58 7.32
C HIS A 88 -11.47 -3.65 6.31
N GLY A 89 -11.67 -3.86 5.00
CA GLY A 89 -11.04 -3.09 3.95
C GLY A 89 -9.59 -3.50 3.63
N VAL A 90 -8.98 -4.39 4.41
CA VAL A 90 -7.65 -4.96 4.17
C VAL A 90 -7.76 -6.38 3.57
N PRO A 91 -6.81 -6.82 2.74
CA PRO A 91 -6.84 -8.16 2.15
C PRO A 91 -6.69 -9.24 3.24
N VAL A 92 -7.35 -10.38 3.02
CA VAL A 92 -7.09 -11.58 3.82
C VAL A 92 -5.82 -12.27 3.30
N PRO A 93 -4.71 -12.30 4.05
CA PRO A 93 -3.45 -12.87 3.56
C PRO A 93 -3.62 -14.35 3.22
N GLN A 94 -2.92 -14.82 2.17
CA GLN A 94 -2.87 -16.23 1.79
C GLN A 94 -4.26 -16.86 1.53
N PHE A 95 -5.23 -16.07 1.07
CA PHE A 95 -6.62 -16.52 0.88
C PHE A 95 -6.76 -17.66 -0.15
N PHE A 96 -6.05 -17.57 -1.27
CA PHE A 96 -6.12 -18.56 -2.35
C PHE A 96 -5.14 -19.71 -2.11
N GLN A 97 -5.49 -20.61 -1.19
CA GLN A 97 -4.76 -21.85 -0.99
C GLN A 97 -5.13 -22.88 -2.06
N ALA A 98 -4.12 -23.55 -2.59
CA ALA A 98 -4.29 -24.62 -3.58
C ALA A 98 -3.27 -25.73 -3.29
N ASP A 99 -3.74 -26.75 -2.56
CA ASP A 99 -2.96 -27.95 -2.25
C ASP A 99 -3.15 -29.05 -3.31
N SER A 100 -4.10 -28.86 -4.22
CA SER A 100 -4.39 -29.76 -5.33
C SER A 100 -4.54 -29.03 -6.66
N TYR A 101 -4.37 -29.77 -7.76
CA TYR A 101 -4.62 -29.26 -9.11
C TYR A 101 -6.08 -28.79 -9.30
N ASP A 102 -7.05 -29.50 -8.70
CA ASP A 102 -8.47 -29.15 -8.84
C ASP A 102 -8.80 -27.84 -8.14
N GLU A 103 -8.21 -27.55 -6.99
CA GLU A 103 -8.33 -26.26 -6.30
C GLU A 103 -7.68 -25.14 -7.11
N LEU A 104 -6.47 -25.38 -7.62
CA LEU A 104 -5.78 -24.42 -8.49
C LEU A 104 -6.64 -24.11 -9.72
N LYS A 105 -7.19 -25.13 -10.38
CA LYS A 105 -8.08 -24.97 -11.52
C LYS A 105 -9.31 -24.13 -11.17
N LYS A 106 -9.95 -24.39 -10.02
CA LYS A 106 -11.09 -23.59 -9.54
C LYS A 106 -10.72 -22.12 -9.35
N CYS A 107 -9.54 -21.80 -8.83
CA CYS A 107 -9.10 -20.42 -8.72
C CYS A 107 -9.02 -19.73 -10.09
N PHE A 108 -8.42 -20.39 -11.09
CA PHE A 108 -8.30 -19.82 -12.44
C PHE A 108 -9.64 -19.62 -13.16
N GLU A 109 -10.64 -20.47 -12.88
CA GLU A 109 -11.95 -20.42 -13.53
C GLU A 109 -12.90 -19.40 -12.89
N ASN A 110 -12.80 -19.19 -11.57
CA ASN A 110 -13.79 -18.42 -10.81
C ASN A 110 -13.29 -17.06 -10.31
N GLU A 111 -11.98 -16.90 -10.16
CA GLU A 111 -11.42 -15.71 -9.51
C GLU A 111 -10.94 -14.67 -10.52
N GLU A 112 -11.16 -13.40 -10.18
CA GLU A 112 -10.71 -12.27 -10.99
C GLU A 112 -9.25 -11.94 -10.67
N LYS A 113 -8.43 -11.83 -11.71
CA LYS A 113 -7.02 -11.44 -11.58
C LYS A 113 -6.90 -9.98 -11.17
N SER A 114 -5.98 -9.67 -10.25
CA SER A 114 -5.67 -8.29 -9.88
C SER A 114 -5.08 -7.53 -11.06
N ASN A 115 -5.64 -6.37 -11.40
CA ASN A 115 -5.06 -5.47 -12.40
C ASN A 115 -4.39 -4.24 -11.76
N LEU A 116 -4.55 -4.07 -10.44
CA LEU A 116 -3.97 -3.00 -9.66
C LEU A 116 -3.22 -3.60 -8.47
N LEU A 117 -2.07 -3.02 -8.14
CA LEU A 117 -1.36 -3.25 -6.90
C LEU A 117 -1.57 -2.04 -5.99
N ASN A 118 -2.26 -2.24 -4.88
CA ASN A 118 -2.39 -1.21 -3.85
C ASN A 118 -1.19 -1.31 -2.90
N VAL A 119 -0.54 -0.18 -2.65
CA VAL A 119 0.69 -0.08 -1.86
C VAL A 119 0.48 0.89 -0.70
N HIS A 120 0.90 0.47 0.49
CA HIS A 120 0.89 1.28 1.69
C HIS A 120 2.32 1.57 2.18
N MET A 121 2.64 2.85 2.30
CA MET A 121 3.92 3.34 2.79
C MET A 121 3.72 4.20 4.03
N LEU A 122 4.59 4.05 5.03
CA LEU A 122 4.62 4.91 6.20
C LEU A 122 5.86 5.80 6.15
N GLU A 123 5.68 7.11 6.14
CA GLU A 123 6.75 8.07 6.25
C GLU A 123 6.89 8.55 7.70
N ARG A 124 8.11 8.44 8.25
CA ARG A 124 8.40 8.86 9.62
C ARG A 124 8.50 10.38 9.70
N LEU A 125 7.86 10.96 10.70
CA LEU A 125 8.00 12.38 11.01
C LEU A 125 8.99 12.56 12.16
N THR A 126 10.21 12.97 11.80
CA THR A 126 11.24 13.36 12.76
C THR A 126 11.38 14.88 12.79
N ILE A 127 11.22 15.47 13.97
CA ILE A 127 11.34 16.93 14.20
C ILE A 127 12.79 17.41 13.98
N SER A 128 13.79 16.53 14.13
CA SER A 128 15.20 16.92 14.24
C SER A 128 16.12 16.47 13.09
N LYS A 129 15.63 15.74 12.09
CA LYS A 129 16.47 15.23 10.98
C LYS A 129 15.76 15.39 9.63
N SER A 130 16.49 15.93 8.65
CA SER A 130 16.07 16.18 7.26
C SER A 130 15.91 14.91 6.41
N SER A 131 16.21 13.72 6.94
CA SER A 131 15.96 12.46 6.26
C SER A 131 14.76 11.74 6.89
N SER A 132 13.57 11.96 6.34
CA SER A 132 12.49 11.00 6.52
C SER A 132 12.87 9.73 5.74
N THR A 133 12.59 8.56 6.31
CA THR A 133 12.67 7.32 5.54
C THR A 133 11.29 6.70 5.52
N SER A 134 10.86 6.32 4.34
CA SER A 134 9.61 5.58 4.15
C SER A 134 9.81 4.12 4.52
N PHE A 135 8.81 3.55 5.14
CA PHE A 135 8.71 2.15 5.48
C PHE A 135 7.60 1.53 4.64
N PHE A 136 7.91 0.43 3.96
CA PHE A 136 6.91 -0.35 3.24
C PHE A 136 6.07 -1.14 4.23
N LEU A 137 4.80 -0.77 4.37
CA LEU A 137 3.88 -1.40 5.31
C LEU A 137 3.28 -2.67 4.74
N GLY A 138 2.81 -2.64 3.49
CA GLY A 138 2.19 -3.78 2.83
C GLY A 138 1.72 -3.44 1.42
N ALA A 139 1.49 -4.46 0.61
CA ALA A 139 0.89 -4.31 -0.71
C ALA A 139 0.11 -5.56 -1.10
N TYR A 140 -0.87 -5.39 -1.98
CA TYR A 140 -1.73 -6.47 -2.43
C TYR A 140 -2.43 -6.17 -3.75
N GLY A 141 -2.74 -7.22 -4.49
CA GLY A 141 -3.51 -7.20 -5.71
C GLY A 141 -4.98 -6.89 -5.45
N ILE A 142 -5.51 -5.94 -6.21
CA ILE A 142 -6.91 -5.54 -6.17
C ILE A 142 -7.43 -5.25 -7.59
N THR A 143 -8.74 -5.14 -7.70
CA THR A 143 -9.42 -4.67 -8.91
C THR A 143 -10.04 -3.30 -8.70
N SER A 144 -10.61 -2.71 -9.75
CA SER A 144 -11.37 -1.46 -9.62
C SER A 144 -12.75 -1.64 -8.95
N LYS A 145 -13.05 -2.78 -8.31
CA LYS A 145 -14.37 -3.05 -7.70
C LYS A 145 -14.53 -2.59 -6.25
N PHE A 146 -13.45 -2.34 -5.50
CA PHE A 146 -13.57 -1.81 -4.14
C PHE A 146 -14.21 -0.43 -4.13
N ASN A 147 -14.85 -0.07 -3.02
CA ASN A 147 -15.57 1.19 -2.88
C ASN A 147 -14.95 2.08 -1.77
N SER A 148 -15.51 3.28 -1.61
CA SER A 148 -15.01 4.25 -0.62
C SER A 148 -15.15 3.80 0.84
N ILE A 149 -16.11 2.91 1.15
CA ILE A 149 -16.26 2.35 2.49
C ILE A 149 -15.13 1.36 2.79
N ASP A 150 -14.69 0.57 1.81
CA ASP A 150 -13.55 -0.33 1.96
C ASP A 150 -12.26 0.46 2.24
N VAL A 151 -12.06 1.59 1.54
CA VAL A 151 -10.98 2.54 1.81
C VAL A 151 -11.02 3.05 3.25
N LEU A 152 -12.18 3.53 3.72
CA LEU A 152 -12.33 4.04 5.08
C LEU A 152 -12.04 2.98 6.15
N ARG A 153 -12.60 1.77 5.99
CA ARG A 153 -12.38 0.66 6.91
C ARG A 153 -10.90 0.32 6.99
N ARG A 154 -10.21 0.32 5.85
CA ARG A 154 -8.77 0.09 5.77
C ARG A 154 -7.95 1.18 6.45
N TRP A 155 -8.24 2.45 6.22
CA TRP A 155 -7.55 3.54 6.93
C TRP A 155 -7.73 3.43 8.44
N LEU A 156 -8.94 3.11 8.91
CA LEU A 156 -9.20 2.86 10.33
C LEU A 156 -8.41 1.66 10.84
N TRP A 157 -8.39 0.55 10.10
CA TRP A 157 -7.61 -0.62 10.46
C TRP A 157 -6.12 -0.30 10.58
N VAL A 158 -5.56 0.37 9.56
CA VAL A 158 -4.15 0.77 9.52
C VAL A 158 -3.81 1.72 10.67
N PHE A 159 -4.70 2.66 10.97
CA PHE A 159 -4.56 3.57 12.10
C PHE A 159 -4.51 2.82 13.44
N GLU A 160 -5.49 1.97 13.72
CA GLU A 160 -5.59 1.24 14.99
C GLU A 160 -4.43 0.24 15.17
N ARG A 161 -4.05 -0.50 14.12
CA ARG A 161 -2.93 -1.45 14.18
C ARG A 161 -1.58 -0.75 14.35
N SER A 162 -1.38 0.39 13.70
CA SER A 162 -0.16 1.19 13.90
C SER A 162 -0.08 1.75 15.31
N ARG A 163 -1.22 2.14 15.90
CA ARG A 163 -1.30 2.61 17.28
C ARG A 163 -0.89 1.53 18.29
N ILE A 164 -1.28 0.27 18.06
CA ILE A 164 -0.81 -0.86 18.89
C ILE A 164 0.72 -1.00 18.83
N SER A 165 1.31 -0.67 17.68
CA SER A 165 2.77 -0.64 17.47
C SER A 165 3.43 0.66 18.00
N ASN A 166 2.72 1.43 18.83
CA ASN A 166 3.15 2.72 19.39
C ASN A 166 3.48 3.80 18.34
N ILE A 167 2.84 3.75 17.18
CA ILE A 167 2.95 4.75 16.12
C ILE A 167 1.59 5.42 15.90
N ARG A 168 1.58 6.74 15.97
CA ARG A 168 0.43 7.56 15.62
C ARG A 168 0.56 8.05 14.20
N ILE A 169 -0.39 7.66 13.36
CA ILE A 169 -0.57 8.21 12.03
C ILE A 169 -1.27 9.56 12.16
N LEU A 170 -0.65 10.63 11.67
CA LEU A 170 -1.23 11.98 11.72
C LEU A 170 -2.17 12.26 10.55
N THR A 171 -1.84 11.76 9.37
CA THR A 171 -2.62 11.95 8.16
C THR A 171 -2.42 10.80 7.18
N PHE A 172 -3.43 10.61 6.34
CA PHE A 172 -3.37 9.75 5.17
C PHE A 172 -3.21 10.62 3.92
N SER A 173 -2.30 10.22 3.04
CA SER A 173 -2.09 10.80 1.72
C SER A 173 -2.45 9.75 0.67
N THR A 174 -3.17 10.13 -0.36
CA THR A 174 -3.61 9.21 -1.42
C THR A 174 -3.91 10.00 -2.68
N ASP A 175 -4.01 9.27 -3.79
CA ASP A 175 -4.40 9.82 -5.09
C ASP A 175 -5.83 10.35 -5.13
N CYS A 176 -6.09 11.17 -6.15
CA CYS A 176 -7.36 11.86 -6.36
C CYS A 176 -8.42 11.00 -7.07
N ASP A 177 -8.35 9.67 -6.98
CA ASP A 177 -9.40 8.83 -7.54
C ASP A 177 -10.75 9.09 -6.85
N PRO A 178 -11.89 8.98 -7.57
CA PRO A 178 -13.22 9.25 -7.02
C PRO A 178 -13.55 8.51 -5.73
N LYS A 179 -13.01 7.30 -5.55
CA LYS A 179 -13.22 6.47 -4.35
C LYS A 179 -12.49 7.03 -3.13
N TYR A 180 -11.25 7.46 -3.32
CA TYR A 180 -10.44 8.10 -2.29
C TYR A 180 -11.01 9.46 -1.94
N LEU A 181 -11.38 10.28 -2.93
CA LEU A 181 -12.03 11.57 -2.70
C LEU A 181 -13.35 11.42 -1.94
N ARG A 182 -14.15 10.39 -2.27
CA ARG A 182 -15.38 10.08 -1.52
C ARG A 182 -15.08 9.63 -0.08
N ALA A 183 -14.04 8.81 0.13
CA ALA A 183 -13.60 8.43 1.47
C ALA A 183 -13.15 9.66 2.28
N MET A 184 -12.30 10.52 1.72
CA MET A 184 -11.88 11.79 2.33
C MET A 184 -13.08 12.67 2.71
N ARG A 185 -14.05 12.81 1.79
CA ARG A 185 -15.28 13.58 2.04
C ARG A 185 -16.05 13.03 3.24
N LEU A 186 -16.21 11.71 3.31
CA LEU A 186 -16.92 11.04 4.40
C LEU A 186 -16.20 11.20 5.75
N ILE A 187 -14.88 11.03 5.80
CA ILE A 187 -14.11 11.11 7.06
C ILE A 187 -13.97 12.55 7.57
N SER A 188 -13.79 13.53 6.68
CA SER A 188 -13.71 14.94 7.06
C SER A 188 -15.07 15.55 7.40
N GLY A 189 -16.18 14.83 7.16
CA GLY A 189 -17.54 15.36 7.31
C GLY A 189 -17.87 16.49 6.33
N PHE A 190 -17.06 16.68 5.30
CA PHE A 190 -17.19 17.76 4.32
C PHE A 190 -18.46 17.52 3.48
N PHE A 191 -19.40 18.47 3.46
CA PHE A 191 -20.73 18.34 2.85
C PHE A 191 -21.62 17.19 3.37
N ALA A 192 -21.30 16.53 4.50
CA ALA A 192 -22.14 15.45 5.05
C ALA A 192 -23.49 15.95 5.61
N LYS A 193 -23.57 17.26 5.92
CA LYS A 193 -24.81 17.93 6.36
C LYS A 193 -25.56 18.67 5.25
N LEU A 194 -25.06 18.66 4.01
CA LEU A 194 -25.73 19.33 2.91
C LEU A 194 -26.44 18.26 2.08
N PRO A 195 -27.79 18.28 2.00
CA PRO A 195 -28.48 17.43 1.04
C PRO A 195 -27.91 17.73 -0.37
N ASN A 196 -28.03 16.78 -1.29
CA ASN A 196 -27.77 17.02 -2.71
C ASN A 196 -28.79 18.04 -3.24
N ILE A 197 -28.63 19.31 -2.86
CA ILE A 197 -29.39 20.45 -3.36
C ILE A 197 -28.61 20.95 -4.58
N PRO A 198 -29.26 21.16 -5.73
CA PRO A 198 -28.63 21.80 -6.87
C PRO A 198 -27.98 23.12 -6.43
N ILE A 199 -26.67 23.28 -6.70
CA ILE A 199 -25.89 24.47 -6.29
C ILE A 199 -26.48 25.76 -6.87
N SER A 200 -27.21 25.66 -7.98
CA SER A 200 -27.95 26.76 -8.61
C SER A 200 -29.08 27.34 -7.77
N GLU A 201 -29.50 26.67 -6.68
CA GLU A 201 -30.69 27.03 -5.89
C GLU A 201 -30.37 27.73 -4.56
N ARG A 202 -29.11 28.12 -4.29
CA ARG A 202 -28.73 28.86 -3.07
C ARG A 202 -28.47 30.34 -3.32
N ASN A 203 -29.01 31.20 -2.44
CA ASN A 203 -28.69 32.63 -2.37
C ASN A 203 -27.52 32.95 -1.43
N ASP A 204 -27.05 31.94 -0.70
CA ASP A 204 -26.02 31.93 0.34
C ASP A 204 -24.81 31.10 -0.10
N VAL A 205 -24.48 31.14 -1.40
CA VAL A 205 -23.27 30.52 -1.94
C VAL A 205 -22.07 31.13 -1.22
N LEU A 206 -21.28 30.27 -0.56
CA LEU A 206 -19.98 30.64 -0.04
C LEU A 206 -19.07 30.96 -1.24
N GLU A 207 -19.07 32.23 -1.65
CA GLU A 207 -18.14 32.73 -2.64
C GLU A 207 -16.75 32.80 -1.97
N VAL A 208 -16.01 31.69 -2.05
CA VAL A 208 -14.59 31.69 -1.65
C VAL A 208 -13.85 32.50 -2.70
N LYS A 209 -13.71 33.81 -2.46
CA LYS A 209 -12.80 34.66 -3.24
C LYS A 209 -11.38 34.18 -2.97
N LEU A 210 -10.92 33.27 -3.80
CA LEU A 210 -9.52 32.84 -3.79
C LEU A 210 -8.66 34.08 -3.97
N PRO A 211 -7.70 34.35 -3.06
CA PRO A 211 -6.72 35.39 -3.26
C PRO A 211 -6.05 35.19 -4.63
N LYS A 212 -5.87 36.24 -5.44
CA LYS A 212 -5.31 36.11 -6.81
C LYS A 212 -3.98 35.33 -6.84
N ASN A 213 -3.22 35.39 -5.76
CA ASN A 213 -1.96 34.71 -5.50
C ASN A 213 -2.09 33.20 -5.16
N TRP A 214 -3.29 32.68 -4.94
CA TRP A 214 -3.57 31.25 -4.70
C TRP A 214 -4.04 30.51 -5.95
N SER A 215 -4.14 31.20 -7.09
CA SER A 215 -4.55 30.62 -8.38
C SER A 215 -3.56 29.60 -8.97
N SER A 216 -2.38 29.39 -8.37
CA SER A 216 -1.34 28.50 -8.91
C SER A 216 -1.29 27.11 -8.29
N TRP A 217 -2.01 26.83 -7.19
CA TRP A 217 -1.89 25.55 -6.46
C TRP A 217 -2.88 24.47 -6.91
N PHE A 218 -3.93 24.84 -7.67
CA PHE A 218 -4.98 23.92 -8.13
C PHE A 218 -5.10 23.89 -9.66
N PHE A 219 -3.97 23.95 -10.38
CA PHE A 219 -3.92 23.58 -11.79
C PHE A 219 -3.20 22.23 -11.96
N MET A 220 -4.00 21.17 -12.06
CA MET A 220 -3.84 20.14 -13.10
C MET A 220 -5.20 19.96 -13.78
#